data_AF-A0A2W1MNY9-F1
#
_entry.id   AF-A0A2W1MNY9-F1
#
_cell.length_a   1.000
_cell.length_b   1.000
_cell.length_c   1.000
_cell.angle_alpha   90.00
_cell.angle_beta   90.00
_cell.angle_gamma   90.00
#
_symmetry.space_group_name_H-M   'P 1'
#
loop_
_entity.id
_entity.type
_entity.pdbx_description
1 polymer ?
#
loop_
_entity_poly.entity_id
_entity_poly.type
_entity_poly.pdbx_seq_one_letter_code
_entity_poly.pdbx_strand_id
1 'polypeptide(L)'
;MNREELWARLERADYFDWCSAGEVERLRALYFDGVVEEDAPDFLKVRELFWHPEQSQARWFSILEQRKRFRDDDGNEHVSESLGKEYTQACLDTLLLTDFLYVGLAIEQQLELLEFLEFEKNCSLRGAYFEAWISGVLAWLKSQNREAWDAACFDESKFASSWGFFYRFIGKSPLVLQGKRIGFAEQVGVWSGSFSQHFLSSMKELMLMADKGKFPRRPDINIETRARFLSDFKNDLETGSAPKLLLDIWALVKN
;
A
#
# COMPACT_ATOMS: atom_id res chain seq x y z
N MET A 1 -2.13 2.29 20.21
CA MET A 1 -2.22 3.76 20.01
C MET A 1 -3.62 4.07 19.54
N ASN A 2 -4.30 5.03 20.16
CA ASN A 2 -5.66 5.44 19.78
C ASN A 2 -5.63 6.56 18.71
N ARG A 3 -6.80 6.98 18.23
CA ARG A 3 -6.94 7.97 17.15
C ARG A 3 -6.45 9.36 17.58
N GLU A 4 -6.66 9.74 18.84
CA GLU A 4 -6.20 11.00 19.42
C GLU A 4 -4.67 11.07 19.45
N GLU A 5 -4.00 9.99 19.85
CA GLU A 5 -2.55 9.88 19.87
C GLU A 5 -1.96 9.93 18.44
N LEU A 6 -2.62 9.28 17.48
CA LEU A 6 -2.25 9.29 16.08
C LEU A 6 -2.38 10.69 15.47
N TRP A 7 -3.51 11.37 15.68
CA TRP A 7 -3.71 12.74 15.22
C TRP A 7 -2.68 13.70 15.82
N ALA A 8 -2.46 13.64 17.13
CA ALA A 8 -1.46 14.47 17.80
C ALA A 8 -0.04 14.19 17.29
N ARG A 9 0.23 12.98 16.78
CA ARG A 9 1.50 12.64 16.14
C ARG A 9 1.60 13.26 14.75
N LEU A 10 0.52 13.25 13.95
CA LEU A 10 0.46 13.96 12.66
C LEU A 10 0.77 15.45 12.85
N GLU A 11 0.14 16.10 13.83
CA GLU A 11 0.36 17.52 14.14
C GLU A 11 1.80 17.80 14.57
N ARG A 12 2.35 16.98 15.48
CA ARG A 12 3.74 17.13 15.94
C ARG A 12 4.77 16.92 14.84
N ALA A 13 4.41 16.16 13.81
CA ALA A 13 5.25 15.88 12.65
C ALA A 13 5.01 16.85 11.48
N ASP A 14 4.25 17.92 11.70
CA ASP A 14 3.90 18.92 10.67
C ASP A 14 3.29 18.30 9.41
N TYR A 15 2.53 17.21 9.56
CA TYR A 15 1.92 16.49 8.43
C TYR A 15 1.00 17.39 7.59
N PHE A 16 0.45 18.45 8.18
CA PHE A 16 -0.55 19.32 7.57
C PHE A 16 0.03 20.65 7.05
N ASP A 17 1.33 20.74 6.82
CA ASP A 17 2.00 21.94 6.28
C ASP A 17 1.44 22.40 4.91
N TRP A 18 0.82 21.49 4.18
CA TRP A 18 0.13 21.70 2.91
C TRP A 18 -1.34 22.13 3.04
N CYS A 19 -1.88 22.22 4.27
CA CYS A 19 -3.25 22.65 4.54
C CYS A 19 -3.30 24.07 5.14
N SER A 20 -4.35 24.81 4.80
CA SER A 20 -4.83 25.90 5.64
C SER A 20 -5.48 25.36 6.92
N ALA A 21 -5.57 26.18 7.97
CA ALA A 21 -6.21 25.79 9.24
C ALA A 21 -7.66 25.31 9.05
N GLY A 22 -8.41 25.90 8.12
CA GLY A 22 -9.77 25.47 7.80
C GLY A 22 -9.84 24.09 7.14
N GLU A 23 -8.85 23.73 6.33
CA GLU A 23 -8.77 22.39 5.72
C GLU A 23 -8.38 21.32 6.75
N VAL A 24 -7.49 21.66 7.69
CA VAL A 24 -7.14 20.79 8.82
C VAL A 24 -8.37 20.45 9.66
N GLU A 25 -9.21 21.44 10.00
CA GLU A 25 -10.43 21.17 10.76
C GLU A 25 -11.41 20.25 10.03
N ARG A 26 -11.49 20.35 8.70
CA ARG A 26 -12.34 19.44 7.90
C ARG A 26 -11.77 18.02 7.85
N LEU A 27 -10.45 17.88 7.71
CA LEU A 27 -9.77 16.58 7.83
C LEU A 27 -9.97 15.98 9.23
N ARG A 28 -9.96 16.83 10.26
CA ARG A 28 -10.21 16.46 11.65
C ARG A 28 -11.64 15.96 11.84
N ALA A 29 -12.63 16.64 11.26
CA ALA A 29 -14.03 16.20 11.28
C ALA A 29 -14.24 14.88 10.53
N LEU A 30 -13.60 14.67 9.38
CA LEU A 30 -13.59 13.37 8.71
C LEU A 30 -12.98 12.29 9.61
N TYR A 31 -11.86 12.59 10.25
CA TYR A 31 -11.09 11.64 11.05
C TYR A 31 -11.82 11.25 12.35
N PHE A 32 -12.31 12.20 13.13
CA PHE A 32 -12.95 11.90 14.42
C PHE A 32 -14.44 11.61 14.28
N ASP A 33 -15.14 12.40 13.48
CA ASP A 33 -16.61 12.39 13.43
C ASP A 33 -17.16 11.64 12.21
N GLY A 34 -16.31 11.27 11.25
CA GLY A 34 -16.73 10.56 10.03
C GLY A 34 -17.53 11.43 9.07
N VAL A 35 -17.32 12.75 9.08
CA VAL A 35 -18.04 13.65 8.18
C VAL A 35 -17.58 13.43 6.73
N VAL A 36 -18.51 13.01 5.88
CA VAL A 36 -18.31 12.86 4.42
C VAL A 36 -19.15 13.91 3.71
N GLU A 37 -18.49 14.89 3.12
CA GLU A 37 -19.17 16.04 2.51
C GLU A 37 -19.77 15.70 1.14
N GLU A 38 -20.96 16.22 0.83
CA GLU A 38 -21.61 16.01 -0.48
C GLU A 38 -20.69 16.47 -1.61
N ASP A 39 -20.31 17.75 -1.61
CA ASP A 39 -19.41 18.38 -2.58
C ASP A 39 -17.97 18.49 -2.04
N ALA A 40 -17.40 17.35 -1.63
CA ALA A 40 -16.05 17.32 -1.06
C ALA A 40 -14.97 17.76 -2.08
N PRO A 41 -14.02 18.62 -1.69
CA PRO A 41 -12.82 18.92 -2.49
C PRO A 41 -11.86 17.72 -2.49
N ASP A 42 -10.93 17.71 -3.45
CA ASP A 42 -10.06 16.56 -3.69
C ASP A 42 -9.20 16.18 -2.48
N PHE A 43 -8.73 17.16 -1.69
CA PHE A 43 -7.91 16.87 -0.51
C PHE A 43 -8.67 16.06 0.56
N LEU A 44 -10.00 16.18 0.63
CA LEU A 44 -10.83 15.33 1.50
C LEU A 44 -11.11 14.00 0.82
N LYS A 45 -11.61 14.03 -0.42
CA LYS A 45 -12.03 12.84 -1.18
C LYS A 45 -10.99 11.71 -1.13
N VAL A 46 -9.71 12.02 -1.36
CA VAL A 46 -8.63 11.03 -1.40
C VAL A 46 -8.33 10.36 -0.04
N ARG A 47 -8.92 10.84 1.05
CA ARG A 47 -8.71 10.33 2.42
C ARG A 47 -9.93 9.63 3.01
N GLU A 48 -11.12 9.81 2.45
CA GLU A 48 -12.39 9.39 3.06
C GLU A 48 -12.44 7.91 3.40
N LEU A 49 -12.08 7.03 2.46
CA LEU A 49 -12.09 5.60 2.72
C LEU A 49 -11.09 5.18 3.81
N PHE A 50 -9.99 5.91 3.97
CA PHE A 50 -8.89 5.50 4.85
C PHE A 50 -8.94 6.16 6.23
N TRP A 51 -9.45 7.39 6.30
CA TRP A 51 -9.46 8.21 7.51
C TRP A 51 -10.78 8.12 8.27
N HIS A 52 -11.87 7.68 7.63
CA HIS A 52 -13.16 7.54 8.30
C HIS A 52 -13.06 6.59 9.52
N PRO A 53 -13.67 6.89 10.67
CA PRO A 53 -13.54 6.07 11.88
C PRO A 53 -14.28 4.73 11.77
N GLU A 54 -15.36 4.68 11.00
CA GLU A 54 -16.07 3.43 10.69
C GLU A 54 -15.48 2.79 9.43
N GLN A 55 -14.86 1.62 9.59
CA GLN A 55 -14.21 0.86 8.52
C GLN A 55 -14.99 -0.42 8.27
N SER A 56 -16.06 -0.29 7.47
CA SER A 56 -17.01 -1.37 7.16
C SER A 56 -17.38 -1.32 5.68
N GLN A 57 -17.72 -2.47 5.08
CA GLN A 57 -18.17 -2.51 3.68
C GLN A 57 -19.39 -1.64 3.41
N ALA A 58 -20.34 -1.57 4.37
CA ALA A 58 -21.50 -0.70 4.25
C ALA A 58 -21.11 0.78 4.15
N ARG A 59 -20.14 1.21 4.97
CA ARG A 59 -19.63 2.58 4.95
C ARG A 59 -18.85 2.87 3.66
N TRP A 60 -17.96 1.97 3.26
CA TRP A 60 -17.20 2.13 2.02
C TRP A 60 -18.12 2.22 0.81
N PHE A 61 -19.13 1.36 0.73
CA PHE A 61 -20.14 1.41 -0.32
C PHE A 61 -20.89 2.75 -0.33
N SER A 62 -21.31 3.24 0.85
CA SER A 62 -21.96 4.56 0.95
C SER A 62 -21.09 5.70 0.44
N ILE A 63 -19.79 5.69 0.75
CA ILE A 63 -18.85 6.71 0.27
C ILE A 63 -18.69 6.60 -1.25
N LEU A 64 -18.50 5.39 -1.79
CA LEU A 64 -18.40 5.18 -3.23
C LEU A 64 -19.65 5.67 -3.98
N GLU A 65 -20.85 5.36 -3.49
CA GLU A 65 -22.11 5.82 -4.08
C GLU A 65 -22.27 7.35 -4.03
N GLN A 66 -21.77 8.00 -2.98
CA GLN A 66 -21.73 9.45 -2.91
C GLN A 66 -20.76 10.05 -3.94
N ARG A 67 -19.63 9.38 -4.21
CA ARG A 67 -18.62 9.85 -5.19
C ARG A 67 -18.99 9.60 -6.65
N LYS A 68 -20.10 8.90 -6.90
CA LYS A 68 -20.74 8.85 -8.23
C LYS A 68 -21.58 10.10 -8.53
N ARG A 69 -21.96 10.87 -7.51
CA ARG A 69 -22.88 12.01 -7.66
C ARG A 69 -22.13 13.30 -7.94
N PHE A 70 -22.70 14.14 -8.80
CA PHE A 70 -22.22 15.49 -9.07
C PHE A 70 -23.40 16.41 -9.41
N ARG A 71 -23.22 17.71 -9.21
CA ARG A 71 -24.20 18.72 -9.64
C ARG A 71 -23.72 19.41 -10.91
N ASP A 72 -24.64 19.64 -11.85
CA ASP A 72 -24.37 20.45 -13.03
C ASP A 72 -24.40 21.96 -12.72
N ASP A 73 -24.13 22.79 -13.73
CA ASP A 73 -24.12 24.25 -13.61
C ASP A 73 -25.50 24.84 -13.22
N ASP A 74 -26.58 24.08 -13.47
CA ASP A 74 -27.95 24.43 -13.11
C ASP A 74 -28.34 23.94 -11.69
N GLY A 75 -27.43 23.25 -11.00
CA GLY A 75 -27.61 22.72 -9.65
C GLY A 75 -28.38 21.39 -9.58
N ASN A 76 -28.63 20.74 -10.72
CA ASN A 76 -29.30 19.44 -10.75
C ASN A 76 -28.31 18.32 -10.42
N GLU A 77 -28.73 17.36 -9.59
CA GLU A 77 -27.93 16.19 -9.25
C GLU A 77 -27.96 15.13 -10.37
N HIS A 78 -26.79 14.59 -10.69
CA HIS A 78 -26.57 13.52 -11.65
C HIS A 78 -25.73 12.40 -11.03
N VAL A 79 -25.87 11.19 -11.58
CA VAL A 79 -25.06 10.01 -11.20
C VAL A 79 -24.20 9.58 -12.39
N SER A 80 -22.89 9.41 -12.15
CA SER A 80 -21.93 8.95 -13.15
C SER A 80 -21.15 7.73 -12.64
N GLU A 81 -21.32 6.60 -13.32
CA GLU A 81 -20.52 5.40 -13.09
C GLU A 81 -19.04 5.60 -13.46
N SER A 82 -18.72 6.53 -14.36
CA SER A 82 -17.32 6.87 -14.68
C SER A 82 -16.62 7.48 -13.47
N LEU A 83 -17.28 8.43 -12.80
CA LEU A 83 -16.74 9.07 -11.60
C LEU A 83 -16.50 8.06 -10.47
N GLY A 84 -17.44 7.12 -10.28
CA GLY A 84 -17.25 6.02 -9.33
C GLY A 84 -16.02 5.16 -9.63
N LYS A 85 -15.79 4.84 -10.91
CA LYS A 85 -14.62 4.06 -11.34
C LYS A 85 -13.31 4.84 -11.17
N GLU A 86 -13.29 6.11 -11.53
CA GLU A 86 -12.12 6.99 -11.36
C GLU A 86 -11.75 7.13 -9.88
N TYR A 87 -12.75 7.36 -9.01
CA TYR A 87 -12.54 7.43 -7.57
C TYR A 87 -12.04 6.09 -6.99
N THR A 88 -12.63 4.97 -7.42
CA THR A 88 -12.20 3.61 -7.02
C THR A 88 -10.74 3.37 -7.42
N GLN A 89 -10.36 3.75 -8.63
CA GLN A 89 -8.97 3.61 -9.11
C GLN A 89 -8.01 4.47 -8.29
N ALA A 90 -8.35 5.73 -8.01
CA ALA A 90 -7.53 6.61 -7.18
C ALA A 90 -7.34 6.06 -5.75
N CYS A 91 -8.40 5.48 -5.17
CA CYS A 91 -8.34 4.83 -3.86
C CYS A 91 -7.45 3.59 -3.89
N LEU A 92 -7.58 2.75 -4.93
CA LEU A 92 -6.69 1.61 -5.12
C LEU A 92 -5.23 2.08 -5.21
N ASP A 93 -4.92 3.06 -6.06
CA ASP A 93 -3.55 3.56 -6.22
C ASP A 93 -2.97 4.07 -4.89
N THR A 94 -3.76 4.79 -4.11
CA THR A 94 -3.33 5.28 -2.79
C THR A 94 -3.09 4.14 -1.81
N LEU A 95 -4.00 3.16 -1.76
CA LEU A 95 -3.91 1.98 -0.90
C LEU A 95 -2.77 1.04 -1.29
N LEU A 96 -2.32 1.07 -2.54
CA LEU A 96 -1.14 0.32 -2.98
C LEU A 96 0.15 0.96 -2.48
N LEU A 97 0.26 2.28 -2.60
CA LEU A 97 1.50 2.99 -2.31
C LEU A 97 1.70 3.32 -0.83
N THR A 98 0.62 3.29 -0.03
CA THR A 98 0.63 3.83 1.34
C THR A 98 0.19 2.77 2.34
N ASP A 99 0.91 2.66 3.46
CA ASP A 99 0.46 1.94 4.65
C ASP A 99 -0.25 2.93 5.58
N PHE A 100 -1.52 2.67 5.91
CA PHE A 100 -2.40 3.58 6.65
C PHE A 100 -2.46 3.32 8.16
N LEU A 101 -1.51 2.56 8.71
CA LEU A 101 -1.38 2.42 10.18
C LEU A 101 -1.24 3.78 10.89
N TYR A 102 -0.67 4.79 10.23
CA TYR A 102 -0.50 6.15 10.78
C TYR A 102 -1.80 6.93 10.98
N VAL A 103 -2.89 6.49 10.36
CA VAL A 103 -4.25 7.03 10.59
C VAL A 103 -5.13 6.03 11.34
N GLY A 104 -4.55 4.92 11.79
CA GLY A 104 -5.24 3.94 12.62
C GLY A 104 -6.09 2.94 11.83
N LEU A 105 -5.87 2.83 10.52
CA LEU A 105 -6.48 1.78 9.71
C LEU A 105 -5.68 0.48 9.88
N ALA A 106 -6.28 -0.52 10.53
CA ALA A 106 -5.61 -1.79 10.82
C ALA A 106 -5.21 -2.51 9.52
N ILE A 107 -4.16 -3.33 9.56
CA ILE A 107 -3.66 -4.06 8.38
C ILE A 107 -4.77 -4.91 7.76
N GLU A 108 -5.54 -5.62 8.58
CA GLU A 108 -6.64 -6.48 8.12
C GLU A 108 -7.70 -5.67 7.36
N GLN A 109 -8.02 -4.46 7.84
CA GLN A 109 -8.96 -3.55 7.19
C GLN A 109 -8.39 -3.00 5.89
N GLN A 110 -7.08 -2.70 5.83
CA GLN A 110 -6.41 -2.31 4.59
C GLN A 110 -6.48 -3.43 3.53
N LEU A 111 -6.31 -4.69 3.94
CA LEU A 111 -6.41 -5.84 3.04
C LEU A 111 -7.87 -6.11 2.62
N GLU A 112 -8.82 -6.02 3.54
CA GLU A 112 -10.25 -6.15 3.23
C GLU A 112 -10.70 -5.06 2.24
N LEU A 113 -10.24 -3.82 2.41
CA LEU A 113 -10.54 -2.72 1.51
C LEU A 113 -9.97 -2.96 0.10
N LEU A 114 -8.76 -3.54 -0.03
CA LEU A 114 -8.21 -3.93 -1.34
C LEU A 114 -9.10 -4.95 -2.05
N GLU A 115 -9.63 -5.93 -1.31
CA GLU A 115 -10.53 -6.95 -1.85
C GLU A 115 -11.90 -6.37 -2.22
N PHE A 116 -12.47 -5.52 -1.35
CA PHE A 116 -13.73 -4.81 -1.59
C PHE A 116 -13.69 -3.96 -2.86
N LEU A 117 -12.59 -3.23 -3.10
CA LEU A 117 -12.39 -2.42 -4.31
C LEU A 117 -12.08 -3.27 -5.56
N GLU A 118 -12.13 -4.60 -5.44
CA GLU A 118 -11.83 -5.59 -6.48
C GLU A 118 -10.46 -5.34 -7.15
N PHE A 119 -9.41 -5.17 -6.35
CA PHE A 119 -8.05 -4.88 -6.83
C PHE A 119 -7.62 -5.76 -8.02
N GLU A 120 -7.88 -7.08 -7.97
CA GLU A 120 -7.47 -8.01 -9.04
C GLU A 120 -8.18 -7.73 -10.38
N LYS A 121 -9.32 -7.04 -10.39
CA LYS A 121 -10.06 -6.67 -11.61
C LYS A 121 -9.76 -5.24 -12.02
N ASN A 122 -9.76 -4.33 -11.06
CA ASN A 122 -9.79 -2.89 -11.33
C ASN A 122 -8.40 -2.26 -11.42
N CYS A 123 -7.38 -2.81 -10.75
CA CYS A 123 -6.06 -2.17 -10.78
C CYS A 123 -5.37 -2.35 -12.13
N SER A 124 -5.20 -1.23 -12.83
CA SER A 124 -4.44 -1.11 -14.08
C SER A 124 -2.92 -1.11 -13.87
N LEU A 125 -2.45 -0.72 -12.68
CA LEU A 125 -1.02 -0.54 -12.33
C LEU A 125 -0.45 -1.72 -11.54
N ARG A 126 -0.73 -2.95 -11.96
CA ARG A 126 -0.27 -4.19 -11.28
C ARG A 126 1.25 -4.29 -11.14
N GLY A 127 2.01 -3.68 -12.06
CA GLY A 127 3.47 -3.58 -11.92
C GLY A 127 3.88 -2.64 -10.80
N ALA A 128 3.27 -1.46 -10.72
CA ALA A 128 3.52 -0.53 -9.63
C ALA A 128 3.27 -1.16 -8.25
N TYR A 129 2.30 -2.09 -8.14
CA TYR A 129 2.09 -2.85 -6.90
C TYR A 129 3.32 -3.64 -6.46
N PHE A 130 3.99 -4.36 -7.36
CA PHE A 130 5.18 -5.15 -6.99
C PHE A 130 6.34 -4.26 -6.51
N GLU A 131 6.51 -3.10 -7.15
CA GLU A 131 7.50 -2.10 -6.75
C GLU A 131 7.16 -1.45 -5.42
N ALA A 132 5.89 -1.06 -5.22
CA ALA A 132 5.40 -0.50 -3.97
C ALA A 132 5.56 -1.50 -2.82
N TRP A 133 5.22 -2.77 -3.05
CA TRP A 133 5.36 -3.83 -2.07
C TRP A 133 6.82 -4.02 -1.64
N ILE A 134 7.74 -4.23 -2.59
CA ILE A 134 9.15 -4.45 -2.24
C ILE A 134 9.79 -3.20 -1.63
N SER A 135 9.44 -2.01 -2.13
CA SER A 135 9.93 -0.75 -1.58
C SER A 135 9.43 -0.53 -0.17
N GLY A 136 8.15 -0.80 0.10
CA GLY A 136 7.55 -0.72 1.43
C GLY A 136 8.19 -1.69 2.42
N VAL A 137 8.41 -2.95 2.02
CA VAL A 137 9.12 -3.94 2.84
C VAL A 137 10.56 -3.49 3.14
N LEU A 138 11.32 -3.09 2.12
CA LEU A 138 12.71 -2.63 2.30
C LEU A 138 12.78 -1.37 3.17
N ALA A 139 11.87 -0.43 2.96
CA ALA A 139 11.76 0.78 3.75
C ALA A 139 11.49 0.48 5.22
N TRP A 140 10.55 -0.42 5.51
CA TRP A 140 10.26 -0.90 6.86
C TRP A 140 11.48 -1.60 7.48
N LEU A 141 12.09 -2.56 6.77
CA LEU A 141 13.28 -3.29 7.25
C LEU A 141 14.47 -2.38 7.56
N LYS A 142 14.74 -1.41 6.67
CA LYS A 142 15.86 -0.46 6.82
C LYS A 142 15.52 0.74 7.69
N SER A 143 14.24 0.90 8.01
CA SER A 143 13.72 2.05 8.75
C SER A 143 14.07 3.37 8.05
N GLN A 144 13.95 3.35 6.72
CA GLN A 144 14.38 4.42 5.82
C GLN A 144 13.26 5.38 5.43
N ASN A 145 12.07 5.21 6.00
CA ASN A 145 10.99 6.13 5.69
C ASN A 145 11.25 7.51 6.28
N ARG A 146 10.91 8.51 5.46
CA ARG A 146 11.46 9.87 5.52
C ARG A 146 10.74 10.77 6.51
N GLU A 147 9.57 10.37 7.02
CA GLU A 147 8.71 11.24 7.82
C GLU A 147 8.28 10.61 9.15
N ALA A 148 8.16 11.43 10.19
CA ALA A 148 7.85 10.99 11.56
C ALA A 148 6.43 10.44 11.75
N TRP A 149 5.56 10.60 10.75
CA TRP A 149 4.21 10.05 10.69
C TRP A 149 4.13 8.70 9.94
N ASP A 150 5.24 8.12 9.48
CA ASP A 150 5.21 6.91 8.66
C ASP A 150 5.00 5.60 9.45
N ALA A 151 4.39 4.61 8.78
CA ALA A 151 4.20 3.22 9.20
C ALA A 151 5.50 2.48 9.56
N ALA A 152 6.68 2.93 9.13
CA ALA A 152 7.96 2.26 9.45
C ALA A 152 8.35 2.28 10.94
N CYS A 153 7.75 3.16 11.74
CA CYS A 153 7.90 3.18 13.20
C CYS A 153 7.00 2.16 13.92
N PHE A 154 6.12 1.48 13.19
CA PHE A 154 5.29 0.43 13.75
C PHE A 154 6.04 -0.90 13.67
N ASP A 155 5.78 -1.74 14.67
CA ASP A 155 6.36 -3.09 14.74
C ASP A 155 6.00 -3.92 13.51
N GLU A 156 4.80 -3.70 12.97
CA GLU A 156 4.28 -4.36 11.77
C GLU A 156 4.13 -3.37 10.61
N SER A 157 4.03 -3.91 9.40
CA SER A 157 3.73 -3.16 8.19
C SER A 157 2.75 -3.93 7.33
N LYS A 158 1.78 -3.24 6.73
CA LYS A 158 0.85 -3.80 5.74
C LYS A 158 1.61 -4.57 4.65
N PHE A 159 2.74 -4.05 4.18
CA PHE A 159 3.50 -4.71 3.10
C PHE A 159 4.09 -6.04 3.54
N ALA A 160 4.68 -6.11 4.74
CA ALA A 160 5.19 -7.37 5.27
C ALA A 160 4.04 -8.38 5.51
N SER A 161 2.92 -7.92 6.06
CA SER A 161 1.75 -8.77 6.33
C SER A 161 1.00 -9.19 5.07
N SER A 162 1.10 -8.43 3.97
CA SER A 162 0.46 -8.74 2.68
C SER A 162 1.28 -9.70 1.81
N TRP A 163 2.34 -10.32 2.33
CA TRP A 163 3.21 -11.21 1.57
C TRP A 163 2.46 -12.37 0.88
N GLY A 164 1.43 -12.96 1.50
CA GLY A 164 0.59 -13.99 0.89
C GLY A 164 -0.22 -13.46 -0.31
N PHE A 165 -0.71 -12.23 -0.20
CA PHE A 165 -1.35 -11.52 -1.31
C PHE A 165 -0.33 -11.25 -2.44
N PHE A 166 0.87 -10.79 -2.10
CA PHE A 166 1.98 -10.62 -3.04
C PHE A 166 2.36 -11.93 -3.74
N TYR A 167 2.49 -13.04 -3.02
CA TYR A 167 2.80 -14.36 -3.59
C TYR A 167 1.74 -14.84 -4.58
N ARG A 168 0.46 -14.70 -4.22
CA ARG A 168 -0.64 -15.03 -5.12
C ARG A 168 -0.54 -14.22 -6.42
N PHE A 169 -0.22 -12.94 -6.32
CA PHE A 169 -0.21 -12.04 -7.47
C PHE A 169 1.04 -12.22 -8.35
N ILE A 170 2.23 -12.36 -7.75
CA ILE A 170 3.47 -12.62 -8.49
C ILE A 170 3.44 -14.01 -9.14
N GLY A 171 2.82 -15.00 -8.50
CA GLY A 171 2.63 -16.35 -9.05
C GLY A 171 1.69 -16.40 -10.26
N LYS A 172 0.73 -15.47 -10.35
CA LYS A 172 -0.14 -15.27 -11.54
C LYS A 172 0.46 -14.32 -12.57
N SER A 173 1.58 -13.67 -12.26
CA SER A 173 2.16 -12.66 -13.15
C SER A 173 2.85 -13.31 -14.35
N PRO A 174 2.88 -12.65 -15.52
CA PRO A 174 3.60 -13.13 -16.71
C PRO A 174 5.13 -12.94 -16.59
N LEU A 175 5.65 -12.61 -15.40
CA LEU A 175 7.06 -12.30 -15.20
C LEU A 175 7.89 -13.60 -15.10
N VAL A 176 8.98 -13.65 -15.85
CA VAL A 176 9.94 -14.77 -15.84
C VAL A 176 11.37 -14.26 -15.76
N LEU A 177 12.24 -15.02 -15.12
CA LEU A 177 13.67 -14.74 -15.12
C LEU A 177 14.31 -15.28 -16.41
N GLN A 178 14.88 -14.39 -17.23
CA GLN A 178 15.58 -14.70 -18.46
C GLN A 178 17.07 -14.37 -18.27
N GLY A 179 17.86 -15.37 -17.88
CA GLY A 179 19.25 -15.17 -17.51
C GLY A 179 19.39 -14.28 -16.27
N LYS A 180 19.89 -13.05 -16.45
CA LYS A 180 20.09 -12.07 -15.36
C LYS A 180 19.06 -10.93 -15.34
N ARG A 181 17.98 -11.03 -16.11
CA ARG A 181 16.95 -10.01 -16.26
C ARG A 181 15.56 -10.60 -16.07
N ILE A 182 14.61 -9.77 -15.64
CA ILE A 182 13.19 -10.13 -15.65
C ILE A 182 12.62 -9.71 -17.00
N GLY A 183 11.99 -10.66 -17.67
CA GLY A 183 11.23 -10.47 -18.90
C GLY A 183 9.79 -10.93 -18.71
N PHE A 184 9.03 -10.88 -19.80
CA PHE A 184 7.66 -11.38 -19.84
C PHE A 184 7.61 -12.70 -20.62
N ALA A 185 6.84 -13.65 -20.12
CA ALA A 185 6.56 -14.92 -20.80
C ALA A 185 5.70 -14.70 -22.06
N GLU A 186 4.91 -13.63 -22.07
CA GLU A 186 4.03 -13.23 -23.18
C GLU A 186 4.11 -11.72 -23.41
N GLN A 187 3.71 -11.24 -24.58
CA GLN A 187 3.75 -9.82 -24.92
C GLN A 187 2.64 -9.06 -24.19
N VAL A 188 2.92 -8.62 -22.97
CA VAL A 188 2.00 -7.81 -22.16
C VAL A 188 2.21 -6.34 -22.50
N GLY A 189 1.21 -5.72 -23.12
CA GLY A 189 1.15 -4.25 -23.21
C GLY A 189 1.07 -3.67 -21.80
N VAL A 190 1.74 -2.55 -21.55
CA VAL A 190 1.71 -1.69 -20.33
C VAL A 190 2.93 -1.80 -19.39
N TRP A 191 3.93 -2.65 -19.63
CA TRP A 191 5.11 -2.69 -18.75
C TRP A 191 6.35 -2.03 -19.36
N SER A 192 7.00 -1.16 -18.58
CA SER A 192 8.26 -0.51 -18.96
C SER A 192 9.47 -1.38 -18.59
N GLY A 193 10.53 -1.36 -19.41
CA GLY A 193 11.75 -2.13 -19.13
C GLY A 193 12.55 -1.64 -17.90
N SER A 194 12.35 -0.40 -17.46
CA SER A 194 12.99 0.15 -16.25
C SER A 194 12.46 -0.48 -14.96
N PHE A 195 11.15 -0.78 -14.92
CA PHE A 195 10.50 -1.42 -13.78
C PHE A 195 11.17 -2.76 -13.43
N SER A 196 11.41 -3.61 -14.44
CA SER A 196 11.84 -5.00 -14.20
C SER A 196 13.24 -5.09 -13.61
N GLN A 197 14.12 -4.14 -13.95
CA GLN A 197 15.46 -4.05 -13.38
C GLN A 197 15.46 -3.51 -11.94
N HIS A 198 14.64 -2.49 -11.65
CA HIS A 198 14.51 -1.95 -10.29
C HIS A 198 13.92 -2.99 -9.34
N PHE A 199 12.84 -3.65 -9.77
CA PHE A 199 12.22 -4.74 -9.02
C PHE A 199 13.20 -5.89 -8.77
N LEU A 200 13.92 -6.37 -9.79
CA LEU A 200 14.94 -7.43 -9.62
C LEU A 200 16.02 -7.03 -8.61
N SER A 201 16.49 -5.79 -8.66
CA SER A 201 17.55 -5.31 -7.77
C SER A 201 17.07 -5.25 -6.32
N SER A 202 15.86 -4.74 -6.10
CA SER A 202 15.22 -4.66 -4.78
C SER A 202 14.89 -6.04 -4.21
N MET A 203 14.42 -6.98 -5.04
CA MET A 203 14.19 -8.36 -4.62
C MET A 203 15.48 -9.07 -4.24
N LYS A 204 16.57 -8.88 -5.00
CA LYS A 204 17.89 -9.43 -4.65
C LYS A 204 18.38 -8.86 -3.32
N GLU A 205 18.17 -7.56 -3.10
CA GLU A 205 18.51 -6.94 -1.82
C GLU A 205 17.75 -7.58 -0.66
N LEU A 206 16.42 -7.72 -0.76
CA LEU A 206 15.62 -8.39 0.26
C LEU A 206 16.10 -9.83 0.51
N MET A 207 16.36 -10.59 -0.55
CA MET A 207 16.88 -11.95 -0.46
C MET A 207 18.26 -12.02 0.21
N LEU A 208 19.15 -11.06 -0.06
CA LEU A 208 20.45 -10.96 0.62
C LEU A 208 20.31 -10.61 2.10
N MET A 209 19.34 -9.77 2.46
CA MET A 209 19.02 -9.49 3.87
C MET A 209 18.51 -10.75 4.57
N ALA A 210 17.61 -11.49 3.91
CA ALA A 210 17.05 -12.73 4.42
C ALA A 210 18.13 -13.82 4.59
N ASP A 211 18.97 -14.02 3.58
CA ASP A 211 20.06 -15.00 3.62
C ASP A 211 20.98 -14.80 4.83
N LYS A 212 21.39 -13.54 5.02
CA LYS A 212 22.33 -13.13 6.08
C LYS A 212 21.64 -12.96 7.44
N GLY A 213 20.32 -12.90 7.48
CA GLY A 213 19.55 -12.51 8.67
C GLY A 213 19.92 -11.11 9.18
N LYS A 214 20.27 -10.18 8.29
CA LYS A 214 20.80 -8.86 8.65
C LYS A 214 20.00 -7.73 8.00
N PHE A 215 19.64 -6.77 8.84
CA PHE A 215 19.03 -5.49 8.48
C PHE A 215 19.58 -4.39 9.42
N PRO A 216 19.52 -3.11 9.02
CA PRO A 216 19.91 -2.00 9.89
C PRO A 216 19.15 -2.05 11.22
N ARG A 217 19.89 -1.98 12.34
CA ARG A 217 19.29 -1.92 13.68
C ARG A 217 19.14 -0.47 14.10
N ARG A 218 17.96 -0.10 14.59
CA ARG A 218 17.72 1.19 15.26
C ARG A 218 17.08 0.98 16.63
N PRO A 219 17.30 1.87 17.61
CA PRO A 219 16.86 1.68 19.00
C PRO A 219 15.33 1.70 19.19
N ASP A 220 14.62 2.44 18.35
CA ASP A 220 13.15 2.57 18.31
C ASP A 220 12.44 1.37 17.64
N ILE A 221 13.26 0.37 17.32
CA ILE A 221 13.07 -0.78 16.44
C ILE A 221 12.66 -2.09 17.08
N ASN A 222 11.43 -2.63 16.92
CA ASN A 222 11.22 -4.04 17.20
C ASN A 222 11.98 -4.92 16.20
N ILE A 223 13.15 -5.41 16.65
CA ILE A 223 14.04 -6.28 15.87
C ILE A 223 13.42 -7.65 15.64
N GLU A 224 12.63 -8.15 16.60
CA GLU A 224 12.10 -9.52 16.56
C GLU A 224 11.14 -9.72 15.40
N THR A 225 10.23 -8.77 15.17
CA THR A 225 9.24 -8.85 14.07
C THR A 225 9.92 -8.88 12.70
N ARG A 226 10.97 -8.06 12.51
CA ARG A 226 11.74 -8.00 11.25
C ARG A 226 12.59 -9.22 11.03
N ALA A 227 13.24 -9.71 12.09
CA ALA A 227 14.01 -10.94 12.04
C ALA A 227 13.11 -12.14 11.71
N ARG A 228 11.91 -12.19 12.30
CA ARG A 228 10.90 -13.22 12.00
C ARG A 228 10.47 -13.17 10.53
N PHE A 229 10.09 -11.99 10.03
CA PHE A 229 9.74 -11.81 8.62
C PHE A 229 10.85 -12.32 7.68
N LEU A 230 12.11 -11.93 7.91
CA LEU A 230 13.23 -12.38 7.08
C LEU A 230 13.48 -13.90 7.19
N SER A 231 13.29 -14.47 8.37
CA SER A 231 13.41 -15.91 8.61
C SER A 231 12.32 -16.69 7.87
N ASP A 232 11.07 -16.24 7.96
CA ASP A 232 9.93 -16.86 7.29
C ASP A 232 10.06 -16.74 5.77
N PHE A 233 10.46 -15.56 5.27
CA PHE A 233 10.74 -15.35 3.85
C PHE A 233 11.88 -16.25 3.34
N LYS A 234 12.96 -16.40 4.11
CA LYS A 234 14.06 -17.32 3.78
C LYS A 234 13.57 -18.77 3.75
N ASN A 235 12.79 -19.18 4.75
CA ASN A 235 12.25 -20.52 4.83
C ASN A 235 11.43 -20.86 3.58
N ASP A 236 10.53 -19.97 3.14
CA ASP A 236 9.75 -20.17 1.92
C ASP A 236 10.60 -20.34 0.65
N LEU A 237 11.71 -19.61 0.57
CA LEU A 237 12.65 -19.72 -0.55
C LEU A 237 13.45 -21.03 -0.50
N GLU A 238 13.76 -21.54 0.69
CA GLU A 238 14.51 -22.78 0.88
C GLU A 238 13.64 -24.04 0.75
N THR A 239 12.38 -23.99 1.17
CA THR A 239 11.41 -25.09 1.07
C THR A 239 10.74 -25.17 -0.30
N GLY A 240 10.90 -24.14 -1.14
CA GLY A 240 10.23 -24.07 -2.45
C GLY A 240 8.75 -23.66 -2.36
N SER A 241 8.32 -23.11 -1.22
CA SER A 241 6.95 -22.61 -1.02
C SER A 241 6.70 -21.26 -1.70
N ALA A 242 7.76 -20.50 -2.00
CA ALA A 242 7.66 -19.24 -2.74
C ALA A 242 7.34 -19.44 -4.24
N PRO A 243 6.72 -18.46 -4.90
CA PRO A 243 6.46 -18.50 -6.34
C PRO A 243 7.73 -18.68 -7.19
N LYS A 244 7.59 -19.38 -8.33
CA LYS A 244 8.72 -19.77 -9.20
C LYS A 244 9.68 -18.62 -9.52
N LEU A 245 9.16 -17.43 -9.88
CA LEU A 245 10.00 -16.28 -10.18
C LEU A 245 10.93 -15.92 -9.01
N LEU A 246 10.42 -15.98 -7.77
CA LEU A 246 11.21 -15.68 -6.58
C LEU A 246 12.27 -16.76 -6.33
N LEU A 247 11.92 -18.04 -6.52
CA LEU A 247 12.89 -19.15 -6.44
C LEU A 247 14.00 -19.01 -7.48
N ASP A 248 13.66 -18.61 -8.70
CA ASP A 248 14.62 -18.39 -9.79
C ASP A 248 15.58 -17.22 -9.45
N ILE A 249 15.07 -16.11 -8.88
CA ILE A 249 15.90 -14.99 -8.41
C ILE A 249 16.77 -15.43 -7.22
N TRP A 250 16.24 -16.23 -6.30
CA TRP A 250 16.96 -16.74 -5.14
C TRP A 250 18.15 -17.61 -5.55
N ALA A 251 17.98 -18.45 -6.57
CA ALA A 251 19.09 -19.21 -7.15
C ALA A 251 20.19 -18.30 -7.72
N LEU A 252 19.85 -17.11 -8.26
CA LEU A 252 20.87 -16.14 -8.67
C LEU A 252 21.60 -15.46 -7.50
N VAL A 253 20.98 -15.38 -6.33
CA VAL A 253 21.57 -14.73 -5.14
C VAL A 253 22.53 -15.69 -4.42
N LYS A 254 22.23 -16.99 -4.43
CA LYS A 254 23.06 -18.03 -3.78
C LYS A 254 24.27 -18.48 -4.60
N ASN A 255 24.31 -18.19 -5.91
CA ASN A 255 25.41 -18.53 -6.82
C ASN A 255 26.37 -17.36 -7.00
#